data_AF-A0A382CDS3-F1
#
_entry.id   AF-A0A382CDS3-F1
#
_cell.length_a   1.000
_cell.length_b   1.000
_cell.length_c   1.000
_cell.angle_alpha   90.00
_cell.angle_beta   90.00
_cell.angle_gamma   90.00
#
_symmetry.space_group_name_H-M   'P 1'
#
loop_
_entity.id
_entity.type
_entity.pdbx_description
1 polymer ?
#
loop_
_entity_poly.entity_id
_entity_poly.type
_entity_poly.pdbx_seq_one_letter_code
_entity_poly.pdbx_strand_id
1 'polypeptide(L)'
;MVKLLTVESQSNVNVFNLIGDLYSIFNIDDWVKEYIFWELKLLEIVGFNLQLNKIAKSEVINNEKKYFVGSNSEKKYIPNFLIDRDE
;
A
#
# COMPACT_ATOMS: atom_id res chain seq x y z
N MET A 1 7.44 14.06 5.04
CA MET A 1 7.40 12.75 4.38
C MET A 1 7.91 12.84 2.95
N VAL A 2 7.22 13.52 2.01
CA VAL A 2 7.61 13.59 0.59
C VAL A 2 9.06 14.08 0.38
N LYS A 3 9.43 15.19 1.01
CA LYS A 3 10.81 15.74 0.96
C LYS A 3 11.90 14.76 1.44
N LEU A 4 11.54 13.80 2.30
CA LEU A 4 12.46 12.79 2.84
C LEU A 4 12.68 11.63 1.86
N LEU A 5 11.69 11.35 0.99
CA LEU A 5 11.66 10.19 0.09
C LEU A 5 12.06 10.56 -1.34
N THR A 6 12.11 11.85 -1.67
CA THR A 6 12.50 12.35 -2.99
C THR A 6 13.91 12.93 -2.96
N VAL A 7 14.73 12.59 -3.96
CA VAL A 7 16.07 13.18 -4.13
C VAL A 7 15.95 14.69 -4.38
N GLU A 8 16.81 15.48 -3.75
CA GLU A 8 16.81 16.94 -3.93
C GLU A 8 16.96 17.30 -5.42
N SER A 9 16.10 18.21 -5.89
CA SER A 9 16.15 18.80 -7.23
C SER A 9 15.92 17.83 -8.42
N GLN A 10 15.49 16.58 -8.18
CA GLN A 10 14.97 15.74 -9.26
C GLN A 10 13.49 16.01 -9.50
N SER A 11 13.13 16.26 -10.76
CA SER A 11 11.73 16.37 -11.16
C SER A 11 11.03 15.02 -10.98
N ASN A 12 10.06 14.96 -10.07
CA ASN A 12 9.24 13.77 -9.89
C ASN A 12 7.78 14.09 -10.19
N VAL A 13 7.47 14.21 -11.49
CA VAL A 13 6.14 14.56 -12.02
C VAL A 13 5.09 13.56 -11.54
N ASN A 14 5.47 12.28 -11.38
CA ASN A 14 4.60 11.22 -10.87
C ASN A 14 4.19 11.48 -9.41
N VAL A 15 5.14 11.86 -8.55
CA VAL A 15 4.84 12.25 -7.16
C VAL A 15 3.97 13.51 -7.12
N PHE A 16 4.27 14.51 -7.96
CA PHE A 16 3.47 15.74 -8.02
C PHE A 16 2.00 15.45 -8.39
N ASN A 17 1.77 14.66 -9.44
CA ASN A 17 0.43 14.27 -9.86
C ASN A 17 -0.27 13.45 -8.76
N LEU A 18 0.44 12.48 -8.16
CA LEU A 18 -0.09 11.66 -7.08
C LEU A 18 -0.53 12.52 -5.87
N ILE A 19 0.24 13.55 -5.50
CA ILE A 19 -0.16 14.49 -4.44
C ILE A 19 -1.41 15.28 -4.83
N GLY A 20 -1.55 15.67 -6.10
CA GLY A 20 -2.75 16.33 -6.61
C GLY A 20 -4.02 15.50 -6.36
N ASP A 21 -3.93 14.18 -6.51
CA ASP A 21 -5.05 13.27 -6.32
C ASP A 21 -5.41 13.01 -4.84
N LEU A 22 -4.51 13.33 -3.91
CA LEU A 22 -4.67 13.04 -2.48
C LEU A 22 -5.93 13.69 -1.88
N TYR A 23 -6.25 14.92 -2.28
CA TYR A 23 -7.40 15.63 -1.72
C TYR A 23 -8.74 15.00 -2.11
N SER A 24 -8.79 14.34 -3.27
CA SER A 24 -9.99 13.64 -3.75
C SER A 24 -10.31 12.41 -2.90
N ILE A 25 -9.29 11.76 -2.32
CA ILE A 25 -9.43 10.57 -1.49
C ILE A 25 -10.26 10.84 -0.23
N PHE A 26 -10.09 12.00 0.39
CA PHE A 26 -10.78 12.34 1.63
C PHE A 26 -12.29 12.57 1.46
N ASN A 27 -12.78 12.65 0.23
CA ASN A 27 -14.22 12.78 -0.07
C ASN A 27 -14.92 11.42 -0.28
N ILE A 28 -14.19 10.30 -0.15
CA ILE A 28 -14.72 8.94 -0.31
C ILE A 28 -15.09 8.39 1.07
N ASP A 29 -16.18 7.62 1.17
CA ASP A 29 -16.62 7.03 2.44
C ASP A 29 -15.52 6.16 3.09
N ASP A 30 -14.89 5.29 2.29
CA ASP A 30 -13.76 4.43 2.67
C ASP A 30 -12.38 5.12 2.47
N TRP A 31 -12.27 6.43 2.70
CA TRP A 31 -11.05 7.20 2.43
C TRP A 31 -9.78 6.61 3.06
N VAL A 32 -9.88 5.91 4.19
CA VAL A 32 -8.72 5.26 4.85
C VAL A 32 -8.14 4.15 3.97
N LYS A 33 -9.01 3.33 3.35
CA LYS A 33 -8.60 2.25 2.44
C LYS A 33 -7.92 2.83 1.20
N GLU A 34 -8.51 3.88 0.64
CA GLU A 34 -7.97 4.61 -0.51
C GLU A 34 -6.65 5.31 -0.18
N TYR A 35 -6.52 5.87 1.02
CA TYR A 35 -5.28 6.47 1.51
C TYR A 35 -4.15 5.43 1.61
N ILE A 36 -4.45 4.21 2.09
CA ILE A 36 -3.46 3.12 2.14
C ILE A 36 -2.99 2.76 0.72
N PHE A 37 -3.90 2.67 -0.26
CA PHE A 37 -3.50 2.41 -1.65
C PHE A 37 -2.68 3.56 -2.26
N TRP A 38 -3.04 4.80 -1.93
CA TRP A 38 -2.27 5.97 -2.34
C TRP A 38 -0.85 5.95 -1.77
N GLU A 39 -0.69 5.58 -0.50
CA GLU A 39 0.63 5.46 0.13
C GLU A 39 1.46 4.34 -0.51
N LEU A 40 0.84 3.18 -0.81
CA LEU A 40 1.52 2.09 -1.52
C LEU A 40 2.00 2.52 -2.92
N LYS A 41 1.20 3.32 -3.66
CA LYS A 41 1.61 3.89 -4.95
C LYS A 41 2.78 4.87 -4.79
N LEU A 42 2.76 5.70 -3.74
CA LEU A 42 3.88 6.61 -3.46
C LEU A 42 5.17 5.82 -3.21
N LEU A 43 5.09 4.75 -2.41
CA LEU A 43 6.22 3.86 -2.13
C LEU A 43 6.77 3.22 -3.41
N GLU A 44 5.90 2.77 -4.30
CA GLU A 44 6.32 2.23 -5.60
C GLU A 44 7.06 3.27 -6.45
N ILE A 45 6.56 4.51 -6.54
CA ILE A 45 7.19 5.59 -7.33
C ILE A 45 8.58 5.96 -6.79
N VAL A 46 8.78 5.90 -5.47
CA VAL A 46 10.10 6.18 -4.86
C VAL A 46 11.02 4.96 -4.86
N GLY A 47 10.60 3.82 -5.44
CA GLY A 47 11.44 2.66 -5.70
C GLY A 47 11.18 1.44 -4.78
N PHE A 48 10.22 1.51 -3.87
CA PHE A 48 9.82 0.37 -3.03
C PHE A 48 8.67 -0.40 -3.68
N ASN A 49 9.00 -1.29 -4.62
CA ASN A 49 8.00 -2.16 -5.24
C ASN A 49 7.62 -3.34 -4.32
N LEU A 50 6.63 -3.12 -3.45
CA LEU A 50 6.05 -4.14 -2.58
C LEU A 50 5.14 -5.08 -3.38
N GLN A 51 5.71 -6.14 -3.93
CA GLN A 51 4.96 -7.22 -4.59
C GLN A 51 4.26 -8.13 -3.57
N LEU A 52 3.31 -7.56 -2.80
CA LEU A 52 2.62 -8.22 -1.69
C LEU A 52 2.00 -9.55 -2.11
N ASN A 53 1.40 -9.62 -3.30
CA ASN A 53 0.84 -10.85 -3.87
C ASN A 53 1.84 -12.00 -4.05
N LYS A 54 3.14 -11.70 -4.18
CA LYS A 54 4.20 -12.72 -4.31
C LYS A 54 4.74 -13.20 -2.97
N ILE A 55 4.62 -12.39 -1.93
CA ILE A 55 5.20 -12.67 -0.60
C ILE A 55 4.16 -13.04 0.45
N ALA A 56 2.89 -12.68 0.23
CA ALA A 56 1.79 -12.99 1.11
C ALA A 56 1.39 -14.47 0.97
N LYS A 57 1.07 -15.08 2.12
CA LYS A 57 0.52 -16.42 2.25
C LYS A 57 -0.86 -16.31 2.87
N SER A 58 -1.76 -17.22 2.54
CA SER A 58 -3.11 -17.28 3.12
C SER A 58 -3.27 -18.48 4.03
N GLU A 59 -4.10 -18.34 5.05
CA GLU A 59 -4.59 -19.44 5.87
C GLU A 59 -6.04 -19.18 6.29
N VAL A 60 -6.71 -20.22 6.78
CA VAL A 60 -8.09 -20.09 7.28
C VAL A 60 -8.05 -20.12 8.80
N ILE A 61 -8.48 -19.03 9.43
CA ILE A 61 -8.63 -18.92 10.88
C ILE A 61 -10.09 -18.58 11.16
N ASN A 62 -10.76 -19.35 12.02
CA ASN A 62 -12.17 -19.13 12.38
C ASN A 62 -13.11 -19.09 11.16
N ASN A 63 -12.84 -19.94 10.16
CA ASN A 63 -13.61 -20.01 8.91
C ASN A 63 -13.50 -18.76 8.01
N GLU A 64 -12.57 -17.85 8.31
CA GLU A 64 -12.23 -16.68 7.49
C GLU A 64 -10.84 -16.85 6.87
N LYS A 65 -10.71 -16.52 5.58
CA LYS A 65 -9.41 -16.46 4.89
C LYS A 65 -8.65 -15.24 5.40
N LYS A 66 -7.41 -15.41 5.88
CA LYS A 66 -6.53 -14.32 6.32
C LYS A 66 -5.19 -14.38 5.61
N TYR A 67 -4.66 -13.22 5.24
CA TYR A 67 -3.33 -13.11 4.63
C TYR A 67 -2.27 -12.69 5.64
N PHE A 68 -1.05 -13.22 5.45
CA PHE A 68 0.09 -12.86 6.25
C PHE A 68 1.39 -12.87 5.43
N VAL A 69 2.37 -12.10 5.88
CA VAL A 69 3.76 -12.19 5.43
C VAL A 69 4.59 -12.76 6.56
N GLY A 70 5.42 -13.76 6.27
CA GLY A 70 6.25 -14.43 7.25
C GLY A 70 7.73 -14.32 6.89
N SER A 71 8.55 -13.98 7.87
CA SER A 71 9.99 -14.24 7.88
C SER A 71 10.27 -15.51 8.71
N ASN A 72 11.53 -15.93 8.77
CA ASN A 72 11.94 -17.05 9.62
C ASN A 72 11.69 -16.80 11.12
N SER A 73 11.50 -15.55 11.54
CA SER A 73 11.36 -15.16 12.94
C SER A 73 10.01 -14.56 13.30
N GLU A 74 9.26 -14.03 12.32
CA GLU A 74 8.03 -13.28 12.59
C GLU A 74 6.97 -13.49 11.52
N LYS A 75 5.71 -13.59 11.96
CA LYS A 75 4.54 -13.67 11.11
C LYS A 75 3.68 -12.43 11.34
N LYS A 76 3.46 -11.63 10.29
CA LYS A 76 2.60 -10.44 10.34
C LYS A 76 1.39 -10.62 9.45
N TYR A 77 0.20 -10.51 10.04
CA TYR A 77 -1.03 -10.47 9.26
C TYR A 77 -1.14 -9.12 8.54
N ILE A 78 -1.65 -9.19 7.31
CA ILE A 78 -1.93 -8.01 6.49
C ILE A 78 -3.42 -7.94 6.21
N PRO A 79 -4.00 -6.74 6.02
CA PRO A 79 -5.39 -6.62 5.63
C PRO A 79 -5.69 -7.34 4.32
N ASN A 80 -6.78 -8.10 4.27
CA ASN A 80 -7.12 -8.92 3.11
C ASN A 80 -7.31 -8.12 1.83
N PHE A 81 -7.90 -6.92 1.95
CA PHE A 81 -8.15 -6.02 0.82
C PHE A 81 -6.86 -5.57 0.08
N LEU A 82 -5.68 -5.75 0.68
CA LEU A 82 -4.41 -5.48 0.01
C LEU A 82 -4.07 -6.52 -1.07
N ILE A 83 -4.62 -7.73 -0.94
CA ILE A 83 -4.44 -8.86 -1.86
C ILE A 83 -5.70 -9.06 -2.70
N ASP A 84 -6.85 -9.19 -2.04
CA ASP A 84 -8.16 -9.37 -2.67
C ASP A 84 -8.82 -8.01 -2.81
N ARG A 85 -8.52 -7.30 -3.91
CA ARG A 85 -8.96 -5.92 -4.14
C ARG A 85 -10.42 -5.80 -4.61
N ASP A 86 -11.08 -6.92 -4.88
CA ASP A 86 -12.42 -7.02 -5.47
C ASP A 86 -13.49 -7.51 -4.47
N GLU A 87 -13.18 -7.56 -3.16
CA GLU A 87 -14.13 -7.79 -2.05
C GLU A 87 -14.37 -6.50 -1.24
#